data_AF-A0A972GS95-F1
#
_entry.id   AF-A0A972GS95-F1
#
_cell.length_a   1.000
_cell.length_b   1.000
_cell.length_c   1.000
_cell.angle_alpha   90.00
_cell.angle_beta   90.00
_cell.angle_gamma   90.00
#
_symmetry.space_group_name_H-M   'P 1'
#
loop_
_entity.id
_entity.type
_entity.pdbx_description
1 polymer ?
#
loop_
_entity_poly.entity_id
_entity_poly.type
_entity_poly.pdbx_seq_one_letter_code
_entity_poly.pdbx_strand_id
1 'polypeptide(L)'
;MTKKQTIEDMHKLAEVRGGRCLSDKYINSQTKLTWECADGHTWDAVPAKVKFSSWCRVCAGGEKSTIVQMRELAQAKGGKCLSQHYINTGTKLKWLCSKGHVFERAPVAIKSGKWCSKCSIQQRAISARAGIEEMQQLAEARGGRCLSTDYTNAHTELEWECHNGHRWPAKPNSIKNGSWCPTCRLTTEDKCRIIIQELTGQAFIKNKRVIKPYELDGYNETLKLAFEYHGIQHYQFLEHFHKFYGQFLERQERKKEAMCAAIGIRLIAIPYTAAHSDDELIRFTRQHLKLLGVPLVTNKVNLSSFYEGLKPLNKLRELARKHGGECLATSYINNKTPVPWRCKFGHEWNAKPNDITSSQWCGKCAGNQPLTIADMHETARQRNGLCLSNEYINSQTHLLWQCEQGHTWKATASDVRSGRWCKKCSTKRRSEARKDTIEEMHELARQRGGECLTDVYVNSQTHLIWRCGRGHEWPAKPNNIKNGTWCPRCKNRKK
;
A
#
# COMPACT_ATOMS: atom_id res chain seq x y z
N MET A 1 -9.33 -43.22 78.83
CA MET A 1 -8.74 -44.31 78.01
C MET A 1 -8.85 -43.93 76.54
N THR A 2 -7.74 -43.63 75.86
CA THR A 2 -7.74 -43.33 74.42
C THR A 2 -7.87 -44.61 73.61
N LYS A 3 -8.89 -44.67 72.74
CA LYS A 3 -9.18 -45.82 71.87
C LYS A 3 -7.95 -46.11 70.99
N LYS A 4 -7.40 -47.33 71.02
CA LYS A 4 -6.29 -47.75 70.14
C LYS A 4 -6.80 -47.77 68.69
N GLN A 5 -6.08 -47.10 67.79
CA GLN A 5 -6.39 -47.08 66.36
C GLN A 5 -5.98 -48.41 65.71
N THR A 6 -6.72 -48.84 64.68
CA THR A 6 -6.56 -50.08 63.92
C THR A 6 -6.22 -49.79 62.45
N ILE A 7 -5.86 -50.81 61.66
CA ILE A 7 -5.62 -50.62 60.21
C ILE A 7 -6.93 -50.27 59.48
N GLU A 8 -8.07 -50.80 59.94
CA GLU A 8 -9.39 -50.45 59.45
C GLU A 8 -9.70 -48.96 59.66
N ASP A 9 -9.22 -48.36 60.76
CA ASP A 9 -9.34 -46.92 60.98
C ASP A 9 -8.52 -46.11 59.97
N MET A 10 -7.40 -46.66 59.47
CA MET A 10 -6.56 -46.01 58.44
C MET A 10 -7.20 -46.11 57.07
N HIS A 11 -7.82 -47.26 56.75
CA HIS A 11 -8.60 -47.45 55.53
C HIS A 11 -9.79 -46.48 55.48
N LYS A 12 -10.54 -46.37 56.57
CA LYS A 12 -11.63 -45.37 56.71
C LYS A 12 -11.11 -43.93 56.61
N LEU A 13 -9.96 -43.63 57.23
CA LEU A 13 -9.35 -42.30 57.13
C LEU A 13 -9.00 -41.95 55.68
N ALA A 14 -8.50 -42.90 54.90
CA ALA A 14 -8.21 -42.70 53.49
C ALA A 14 -9.47 -42.47 52.67
N GLU A 15 -10.52 -43.25 52.93
CA GLU A 15 -11.81 -43.15 52.25
C GLU A 15 -12.46 -41.77 52.50
N VAL A 16 -12.47 -41.31 53.76
CA VAL A 16 -12.95 -39.96 54.15
C VAL A 16 -12.17 -38.85 53.45
N ARG A 17 -10.92 -39.09 53.09
CA ARG A 17 -10.07 -38.13 52.37
C ARG A 17 -10.08 -38.32 50.84
N GLY A 18 -10.96 -39.17 50.32
CA GLY A 18 -11.10 -39.40 48.88
C GLY A 18 -9.95 -40.20 48.28
N GLY A 19 -9.53 -41.27 48.95
CA GLY A 19 -8.48 -42.17 48.46
C GLY A 19 -8.42 -43.49 49.22
N ARG A 20 -7.27 -44.17 49.17
CA ARG A 20 -7.07 -45.51 49.72
C ARG A 20 -5.79 -45.59 50.56
N CYS A 21 -5.82 -46.38 51.62
CA CYS A 21 -4.62 -46.82 52.31
C CYS A 21 -4.25 -48.18 51.72
N LEU A 22 -3.09 -48.26 51.09
CA LEU A 22 -2.60 -49.47 50.42
C LEU A 22 -1.86 -50.42 51.38
N SER A 23 -1.51 -49.94 52.57
CA SER A 23 -0.92 -50.78 53.61
C SER A 23 -1.95 -51.71 54.25
N ASP A 24 -1.50 -52.93 54.56
CA ASP A 24 -2.26 -54.04 55.13
C ASP A 24 -2.11 -54.16 56.66
N LYS A 25 -1.06 -53.58 57.24
CA LYS A 25 -0.77 -53.64 58.68
C LYS A 25 -0.52 -52.28 59.31
N TYR A 26 -1.16 -52.03 60.45
CA TYR A 26 -0.92 -50.86 61.29
C TYR A 26 -0.18 -51.26 62.57
N ILE A 27 1.07 -50.81 62.70
CA ILE A 27 1.91 -51.14 63.87
C ILE A 27 1.73 -50.09 64.97
N ASN A 28 1.92 -48.80 64.66
CA ASN A 28 1.77 -47.68 65.58
C ASN A 28 1.63 -46.35 64.82
N SER A 29 1.34 -45.26 65.54
CA SER A 29 1.09 -43.92 64.97
C SER A 29 2.31 -43.25 64.32
N GLN A 30 3.50 -43.81 64.51
CA GLN A 30 4.75 -43.31 63.94
C GLN A 30 5.18 -44.10 62.69
N THR A 31 4.54 -45.24 62.41
CA THR A 31 4.84 -46.05 61.23
C THR A 31 4.23 -45.41 60.00
N LYS A 32 5.02 -45.27 58.92
CA LYS A 32 4.50 -44.78 57.65
C LYS A 32 3.63 -45.85 57.00
N LEU A 33 2.49 -45.43 56.47
CA LEU A 33 1.64 -46.23 55.60
C LEU A 33 1.70 -45.63 54.19
N THR A 34 1.38 -46.45 53.19
CA THR A 34 1.29 -46.04 51.80
C THR A 34 -0.14 -45.64 51.49
N TRP A 35 -0.31 -44.43 50.95
CA TRP A 35 -1.60 -43.81 50.67
C TRP A 35 -1.71 -43.51 49.18
N GLU A 36 -2.92 -43.57 48.66
CA GLU A 36 -3.27 -43.26 47.27
C GLU A 36 -4.43 -42.26 47.26
N CYS A 37 -4.37 -41.19 46.46
CA CYS A 37 -5.52 -40.30 46.27
C CYS A 37 -6.40 -40.72 45.08
N ALA A 38 -7.59 -40.12 44.92
CA ALA A 38 -8.48 -40.37 43.79
C ALA A 38 -7.83 -40.23 42.40
N ASP A 39 -6.80 -39.38 42.25
CA ASP A 39 -6.06 -39.20 41.00
C ASP A 39 -4.96 -40.27 40.76
N GLY A 40 -4.83 -41.25 41.66
CA GLY A 40 -3.85 -42.35 41.57
C GLY A 40 -2.43 -41.99 42.00
N HIS A 41 -2.22 -40.85 42.68
CA HIS A 41 -0.91 -40.52 43.24
C HIS A 41 -0.67 -41.29 44.52
N THR A 42 0.47 -41.98 44.62
CA THR A 42 0.87 -42.74 45.81
C THR A 42 1.97 -42.04 46.61
N TRP A 43 1.91 -42.10 47.94
CA TRP A 43 2.97 -41.58 48.82
C TRP A 43 2.99 -42.26 50.19
N ASP A 44 4.16 -42.27 50.84
CA ASP A 44 4.31 -42.80 52.20
C ASP A 44 4.25 -41.69 53.25
N ALA A 45 3.36 -41.84 54.23
CA ALA A 45 3.20 -40.89 55.33
C ALA A 45 2.68 -41.54 56.61
N VAL A 46 3.03 -40.96 57.75
CA VAL A 46 2.47 -41.37 59.05
C VAL A 46 1.02 -40.88 59.20
N PRO A 47 0.14 -41.62 59.88
CA PRO A 47 -1.28 -41.28 60.01
C PRO A 47 -1.56 -39.88 60.53
N ALA A 48 -0.74 -39.38 61.47
CA ALA A 48 -0.90 -38.03 62.01
C ALA A 48 -0.73 -36.95 60.93
N LYS A 49 0.25 -37.09 60.03
CA LYS A 49 0.44 -36.15 58.92
C LYS A 49 -0.70 -36.24 57.92
N VAL A 50 -1.18 -37.44 57.65
CA VAL A 50 -2.34 -37.64 56.78
C VAL A 50 -3.60 -37.05 57.38
N LYS A 51 -3.79 -37.16 58.70
CA LYS A 51 -4.94 -36.61 59.41
C LYS A 51 -4.91 -35.08 59.53
N PHE A 52 -3.75 -34.47 59.71
CA PHE A 52 -3.68 -33.03 60.04
C PHE A 52 -3.03 -32.14 58.97
N SER A 53 -2.47 -32.71 57.90
CA SER A 53 -1.83 -31.96 56.80
C SER A 53 -2.62 -32.11 55.49
N SER A 54 -2.18 -31.40 54.46
CA SER A 54 -2.59 -31.62 53.06
C SER A 54 -2.54 -33.10 52.69
N TRP A 55 -3.69 -33.62 52.24
CA TRP A 55 -3.92 -35.03 51.92
C TRP A 55 -2.91 -35.54 50.90
N CYS A 56 -2.96 -35.03 49.66
CA CYS A 56 -2.00 -35.34 48.61
C CYS A 56 -1.20 -34.08 48.28
N ARG A 57 0.13 -34.14 48.40
CA ARG A 57 1.02 -33.00 48.06
C ARG A 57 0.99 -32.64 46.58
N VAL A 58 0.64 -33.60 45.72
CA VAL A 58 0.50 -33.37 44.28
C VAL A 58 -0.80 -32.62 43.99
N CYS A 59 -1.92 -33.02 44.60
CA CYS A 59 -3.22 -32.36 44.43
C CYS A 59 -3.28 -30.99 45.15
N ALA A 60 -2.63 -30.85 46.31
CA ALA A 60 -2.63 -29.60 47.09
C ALA A 60 -1.71 -28.50 46.52
N GLY A 61 -0.83 -28.83 45.57
CA GLY A 61 0.23 -27.94 45.06
C GLY A 61 -0.10 -27.16 43.78
N GLY A 62 -1.38 -26.95 43.47
CA GLY A 62 -1.84 -26.11 42.34
C GLY A 62 -2.24 -26.89 41.09
N GLU A 63 -3.22 -26.36 40.36
CA GLU A 63 -3.81 -26.87 39.12
C GLU A 63 -2.76 -27.49 38.19
N LYS A 64 -2.78 -28.82 38.07
CA LYS A 64 -1.88 -29.52 37.14
C LYS A 64 -2.69 -30.29 36.12
N SER A 65 -2.37 -29.99 34.87
CA SER A 65 -2.88 -30.69 33.72
C SER A 65 -2.76 -32.20 33.88
N THR A 66 -3.83 -32.94 33.61
CA THR A 66 -3.83 -34.41 33.70
C THR A 66 -3.22 -35.04 32.44
N ILE A 67 -2.93 -36.34 32.47
CA ILE A 67 -2.56 -37.08 31.24
C ILE A 67 -3.65 -36.98 30.16
N VAL A 68 -4.92 -36.82 30.56
CA VAL A 68 -6.05 -36.56 29.66
C VAL A 68 -5.84 -35.23 28.92
N GLN A 69 -5.49 -34.16 29.63
CA GLN A 69 -5.17 -32.87 29.00
C GLN A 69 -3.96 -32.95 28.05
N MET A 70 -2.99 -33.83 28.32
CA MET A 70 -1.88 -34.05 27.38
C MET A 70 -2.33 -34.79 26.12
N ARG A 71 -3.30 -35.70 26.24
CA ARG A 71 -3.91 -36.37 25.07
C ARG A 71 -4.72 -35.37 24.24
N GLU A 72 -5.51 -34.51 24.87
CA GLU A 72 -6.23 -33.42 24.21
C GLU A 72 -5.26 -32.45 23.52
N LEU A 73 -4.17 -32.06 24.20
CA LEU A 73 -3.12 -31.22 23.62
C LEU A 73 -2.47 -31.86 22.38
N ALA A 74 -2.24 -33.18 22.42
CA ALA A 74 -1.75 -33.91 21.26
C ALA A 74 -2.77 -33.91 20.12
N GLN A 75 -4.04 -34.14 20.42
CA GLN A 75 -5.13 -34.15 19.43
C GLN A 75 -5.31 -32.78 18.78
N ALA A 76 -5.25 -31.69 19.56
CA ALA A 76 -5.28 -30.31 19.05
C ALA A 76 -4.10 -29.98 18.11
N LYS A 77 -2.96 -30.67 18.26
CA LYS A 77 -1.81 -30.60 17.34
C LYS A 77 -1.85 -31.63 16.20
N GLY A 78 -2.99 -32.32 16.04
CA GLY A 78 -3.17 -33.35 15.02
C GLY A 78 -2.36 -34.62 15.28
N GLY A 79 -2.19 -35.02 16.53
CA GLY A 79 -1.42 -36.19 16.93
C GLY A 79 -1.98 -36.91 18.15
N LYS A 80 -1.18 -37.79 18.75
CA LYS A 80 -1.56 -38.59 19.93
C LYS A 80 -0.45 -38.56 20.99
N CYS A 81 -0.84 -38.52 22.26
CA CYS A 81 0.08 -38.76 23.37
C CYS A 81 0.10 -40.28 23.64
N LEU A 82 1.28 -40.90 23.57
CA LEU A 82 1.48 -42.33 23.76
C LEU A 82 1.86 -42.67 25.21
N SER A 83 2.25 -41.68 26.02
CA SER A 83 2.53 -41.89 27.44
C SER A 83 1.24 -42.19 28.22
N GLN A 84 1.33 -43.11 29.18
CA GLN A 84 0.22 -43.48 30.06
C GLN A 84 0.14 -42.63 31.32
N HIS A 85 1.26 -42.04 31.75
CA HIS A 85 1.37 -41.25 32.98
C HIS A 85 1.99 -39.88 32.71
N TYR A 86 1.53 -38.87 33.45
CA TYR A 86 2.07 -37.50 33.42
C TYR A 86 2.48 -37.10 34.83
N ILE A 87 3.72 -36.63 34.97
CA ILE A 87 4.31 -36.25 36.27
C ILE A 87 4.33 -34.73 36.41
N ASN A 88 4.96 -34.05 35.45
CA ASN A 88 5.06 -32.60 35.43
C ASN A 88 5.38 -32.08 34.02
N THR A 89 5.38 -30.76 33.85
CA THR A 89 5.55 -30.08 32.55
C THR A 89 6.93 -30.25 31.93
N GLY A 90 7.95 -30.62 32.72
CA GLY A 90 9.34 -30.82 32.30
C GLY A 90 9.69 -32.26 31.94
N THR A 91 8.96 -33.26 32.48
CA THR A 91 9.15 -34.68 32.13
C THR A 91 8.74 -34.91 30.68
N LYS A 92 9.64 -35.53 29.89
CA LYS A 92 9.34 -35.88 28.50
C LYS A 92 8.22 -36.91 28.43
N LEU A 93 7.24 -36.66 27.57
CA LEU A 93 6.25 -37.65 27.16
C LEU A 93 6.56 -38.13 25.74
N LYS A 94 6.03 -39.29 25.38
CA LYS A 94 6.11 -39.86 24.04
C LYS A 94 4.89 -39.44 23.23
N TRP A 95 5.11 -38.86 22.05
CA TRP A 95 4.08 -38.28 21.19
C TRP A 95 4.15 -38.91 19.79
N LEU A 96 3.02 -38.89 19.09
CA LEU A 96 2.86 -39.30 17.69
C LEU A 96 2.25 -38.13 16.91
N CYS A 97 2.85 -37.70 15.80
CA CYS A 97 2.23 -36.69 14.93
C CYS A 97 1.35 -37.30 13.83
N SER A 98 0.56 -36.48 13.13
CA SER A 98 -0.29 -36.88 11.99
C SER A 98 0.46 -37.57 10.84
N LYS A 99 1.76 -37.31 10.70
CA LYS A 99 2.63 -37.94 9.69
C LYS A 99 3.25 -39.27 10.17
N GLY A 100 2.85 -39.77 11.34
CA GLY A 100 3.31 -41.05 11.87
C GLY A 100 4.64 -41.00 12.64
N HIS A 101 5.25 -39.83 12.82
CA HIS A 101 6.51 -39.73 13.57
C HIS A 101 6.29 -39.85 15.07
N VAL A 102 7.00 -40.78 15.69
CA VAL A 102 7.09 -40.93 17.16
C VAL A 102 8.28 -40.12 17.69
N PHE A 103 8.07 -39.31 18.72
CA PHE A 103 9.12 -38.48 19.32
C PHE A 103 8.87 -38.22 20.81
N GLU A 104 9.95 -37.90 21.54
CA GLU A 104 9.88 -37.55 22.95
C GLU A 104 10.07 -36.06 23.17
N ARG A 105 9.21 -35.45 23.99
CA ARG A 105 9.29 -34.02 24.31
C ARG A 105 8.56 -33.67 25.59
N ALA A 106 9.06 -32.67 26.31
CA ALA A 106 8.40 -32.14 27.49
C ALA A 106 7.13 -31.35 27.11
N PRO A 107 6.01 -31.52 27.83
CA PRO A 107 4.78 -30.77 27.61
C PRO A 107 4.96 -29.25 27.57
N VAL A 108 5.88 -28.68 28.36
CA VAL A 108 6.18 -27.23 28.31
C VAL A 108 6.61 -26.77 26.91
N ALA A 109 7.41 -27.56 26.20
CA ALA A 109 7.87 -27.23 24.85
C ALA A 109 6.74 -27.41 23.82
N ILE A 110 5.83 -28.35 24.03
CA ILE A 110 4.63 -28.51 23.20
C ILE A 110 3.71 -27.29 23.35
N LYS A 111 3.47 -26.87 24.60
CA LYS A 111 2.66 -25.69 24.94
C LYS A 111 3.27 -24.41 24.34
N SER A 112 4.61 -24.29 24.32
CA SER A 112 5.31 -23.17 23.66
C SER A 112 5.36 -23.26 22.12
N GLY A 113 4.65 -24.22 21.50
CA GLY A 113 4.52 -24.35 20.05
C GLY A 113 5.49 -25.32 19.36
N LYS A 114 6.45 -25.93 20.07
CA LYS A 114 7.44 -26.84 19.48
C LYS A 114 6.89 -28.27 19.40
N TRP A 115 6.26 -28.64 18.28
CA TRP A 115 5.67 -29.98 18.07
C TRP A 115 6.68 -31.04 17.57
N CYS A 116 6.55 -31.51 16.31
CA CYS A 116 7.39 -32.55 15.72
C CYS A 116 8.57 -31.94 14.95
N SER A 117 9.80 -32.24 15.36
CA SER A 117 11.01 -31.74 14.67
C SER A 117 11.14 -32.25 13.23
N LYS A 118 10.80 -33.53 12.95
CA LYS A 118 10.89 -34.08 11.58
C LYS A 118 9.94 -33.35 10.63
N CYS A 119 8.69 -33.14 11.03
CA CYS A 119 7.74 -32.36 10.25
C CYS A 119 8.19 -30.90 10.10
N SER A 120 8.74 -30.30 11.16
CA SER A 120 9.26 -28.93 11.09
C SER A 120 10.43 -28.79 10.13
N ILE A 121 11.34 -29.76 10.07
CA ILE A 121 12.46 -29.80 9.11
C ILE A 121 11.92 -29.95 7.69
N GLN A 122 10.96 -30.87 7.46
CA GLN A 122 10.34 -31.05 6.15
C GLN A 122 9.64 -29.77 5.67
N GLN A 123 8.86 -29.12 6.54
CA GLN A 123 8.22 -27.85 6.21
C GLN A 123 9.24 -26.75 5.93
N ARG A 124 10.34 -26.68 6.69
CA ARG A 124 11.42 -25.72 6.44
C ARG A 124 12.08 -25.95 5.09
N ALA A 125 12.29 -27.20 4.68
CA ALA A 125 12.83 -27.54 3.36
C ALA A 125 11.87 -27.14 2.23
N ILE A 126 10.56 -27.37 2.40
CA ILE A 126 9.54 -26.94 1.43
C ILE A 126 9.51 -25.42 1.32
N SER A 127 9.50 -24.70 2.45
CA SER A 127 9.53 -23.23 2.45
C SER A 127 10.83 -22.66 1.90
N ALA A 128 11.97 -23.30 2.14
CA ALA A 128 13.25 -22.93 1.53
C ALA A 128 13.18 -23.07 0.01
N ARG A 129 12.65 -24.18 -0.50
CA ARG A 129 12.47 -24.41 -1.94
C ARG A 129 11.51 -23.38 -2.57
N ALA A 130 10.36 -23.15 -1.95
CA ALA A 130 9.44 -22.10 -2.40
C ALA A 130 10.08 -20.71 -2.36
N GLY A 131 10.93 -20.45 -1.37
CA GLY A 131 11.67 -19.20 -1.23
C GLY A 131 12.68 -18.96 -2.35
N ILE A 132 13.43 -19.98 -2.78
CA ILE A 132 14.37 -19.82 -3.90
C ILE A 132 13.65 -19.67 -5.23
N GLU A 133 12.58 -20.43 -5.46
CA GLU A 133 11.74 -20.34 -6.66
C GLU A 133 11.13 -18.93 -6.79
N GLU A 134 10.64 -18.35 -5.68
CA GLU A 134 10.17 -16.96 -5.62
C GLU A 134 11.28 -15.96 -6.00
N MET A 135 12.53 -16.19 -5.55
CA MET A 135 13.64 -15.27 -5.84
C MET A 135 14.08 -15.35 -7.31
N GLN A 136 14.04 -16.55 -7.89
CA GLN A 136 14.31 -16.77 -9.30
C GLN A 136 13.27 -16.09 -10.19
N GLN A 137 11.98 -16.25 -9.87
CA GLN A 137 10.90 -15.55 -10.58
C GLN A 137 11.00 -14.03 -10.44
N LEU A 138 11.34 -13.53 -9.25
CA LEU A 138 11.56 -12.10 -9.02
C LEU A 138 12.71 -11.55 -9.87
N ALA A 139 13.79 -12.33 -10.03
CA ALA A 139 14.90 -11.94 -10.86
C ALA A 139 14.49 -11.89 -12.34
N GLU A 140 13.80 -12.91 -12.83
CA GLU A 140 13.31 -12.99 -14.21
C GLU A 140 12.35 -11.83 -14.54
N ALA A 141 11.41 -11.53 -13.65
CA ALA A 141 10.49 -10.40 -13.79
C ALA A 141 11.21 -9.04 -13.91
N ARG A 142 12.42 -8.93 -13.36
CA ARG A 142 13.31 -7.76 -13.47
C ARG A 142 14.33 -7.86 -14.60
N GLY A 143 14.22 -8.88 -15.44
CA GLY A 143 15.11 -9.12 -16.57
C GLY A 143 16.50 -9.62 -16.15
N GLY A 144 16.63 -10.26 -14.99
CA GLY A 144 17.87 -10.88 -14.53
C GLY A 144 17.68 -12.35 -14.16
N ARG A 145 18.63 -12.90 -13.42
CA ARG A 145 18.63 -14.28 -12.90
C ARG A 145 19.08 -14.27 -11.45
N CYS A 146 18.48 -15.12 -10.62
CA CYS A 146 19.03 -15.49 -9.33
C CYS A 146 19.88 -16.74 -9.57
N LEU A 147 21.19 -16.65 -9.39
CA LEU A 147 22.14 -17.74 -9.65
C LEU A 147 22.21 -18.74 -8.48
N SER A 148 21.80 -18.31 -7.29
CA SER A 148 21.72 -19.20 -6.13
C SER A 148 20.65 -20.28 -6.32
N THR A 149 20.96 -21.47 -5.83
CA THR A 149 20.09 -22.66 -5.81
C THR A 149 19.42 -22.90 -4.47
N ASP A 150 19.92 -22.25 -3.40
CA ASP A 150 19.50 -22.48 -2.03
C ASP A 150 19.03 -21.19 -1.37
N TYR A 151 17.94 -21.28 -0.59
CA TYR A 151 17.39 -20.16 0.16
C TYR A 151 17.30 -20.51 1.65
N THR A 152 18.06 -19.80 2.47
CA THR A 152 18.05 -20.00 3.93
C THR A 152 17.03 -19.09 4.62
N ASN A 153 17.10 -17.79 4.33
CA ASN A 153 16.22 -16.76 4.87
C ASN A 153 16.39 -15.44 4.07
N ALA A 154 15.62 -14.41 4.42
CA ALA A 154 15.60 -13.14 3.69
C ALA A 154 16.83 -12.22 3.91
N HIS A 155 17.73 -12.59 4.82
CA HIS A 155 18.92 -11.83 5.22
C HIS A 155 20.24 -12.47 4.79
N THR A 156 20.24 -13.76 4.43
CA THR A 156 21.37 -14.43 3.80
C THR A 156 21.48 -13.97 2.35
N GLU A 157 22.69 -13.64 1.92
CA GLU A 157 22.94 -13.15 0.55
C GLU A 157 22.70 -14.26 -0.47
N LEU A 158 22.14 -13.87 -1.61
CA LEU A 158 22.07 -14.68 -2.83
C LEU A 158 22.89 -13.99 -3.92
N GLU A 159 23.30 -14.77 -4.91
CA GLU A 159 23.99 -14.29 -6.11
C GLU A 159 22.96 -13.93 -7.19
N TRP A 160 23.06 -12.72 -7.73
CA TRP A 160 22.15 -12.18 -8.73
C TRP A 160 22.90 -11.80 -10.00
N GLU A 161 22.25 -11.93 -11.14
CA GLU A 161 22.72 -11.48 -12.45
C GLU A 161 21.65 -10.59 -13.09
N CYS A 162 22.01 -9.49 -13.74
CA CYS A 162 21.05 -8.64 -14.46
C CYS A 162 21.08 -8.91 -15.95
N HIS A 163 20.18 -8.28 -16.70
CA HIS A 163 20.09 -8.39 -18.16
C HIS A 163 21.40 -7.98 -18.88
N ASN A 164 22.18 -7.09 -18.28
CA ASN A 164 23.50 -6.65 -18.80
C ASN A 164 24.64 -7.64 -18.43
N GLY A 165 24.33 -8.76 -17.78
CA GLY A 165 25.33 -9.76 -17.35
C GLY A 165 26.12 -9.42 -16.08
N HIS A 166 25.86 -8.28 -15.42
CA HIS A 166 26.53 -7.95 -14.16
C HIS A 166 26.08 -8.90 -13.04
N ARG A 167 27.04 -9.42 -12.27
CA ARG A 167 26.81 -10.29 -11.12
C ARG A 167 27.09 -9.58 -9.80
N TRP A 168 26.25 -9.77 -8.79
CA TRP A 168 26.47 -9.20 -7.47
C TRP A 168 25.77 -10.00 -6.35
N PRO A 169 26.36 -10.03 -5.14
CA PRO A 169 25.70 -10.56 -3.97
C PRO A 169 24.69 -9.55 -3.41
N ALA A 170 23.49 -10.01 -3.06
CA ALA A 170 22.50 -9.18 -2.37
C ALA A 170 21.50 -10.00 -1.55
N LYS A 171 21.00 -9.39 -0.47
CA LYS A 171 19.98 -9.98 0.41
C LYS A 171 18.60 -10.00 -0.28
N PRO A 172 17.86 -11.11 -0.23
CA PRO A 172 16.50 -11.21 -0.79
C PRO A 172 15.57 -10.09 -0.36
N ASN A 173 15.56 -9.71 0.93
CA ASN A 173 14.70 -8.63 1.40
C ASN A 173 15.04 -7.27 0.75
N SER A 174 16.32 -7.00 0.52
CA SER A 174 16.76 -5.77 -0.15
C SER A 174 16.25 -5.72 -1.59
N ILE A 175 16.33 -6.86 -2.28
CA ILE A 175 15.84 -7.01 -3.64
C ILE A 175 14.30 -6.90 -3.67
N LYS A 176 13.57 -7.53 -2.74
CA LYS A 176 12.11 -7.36 -2.61
C LYS A 176 11.73 -5.89 -2.40
N ASN A 177 12.47 -5.16 -1.57
CA ASN A 177 12.25 -3.74 -1.27
C ASN A 177 12.69 -2.77 -2.38
N GLY A 178 13.09 -3.29 -3.55
CA GLY A 178 13.28 -2.50 -4.77
C GLY A 178 14.73 -2.18 -5.12
N SER A 179 15.70 -2.65 -4.33
CA SER A 179 17.11 -2.60 -4.74
C SER A 179 17.36 -3.60 -5.87
N TRP A 180 18.29 -3.26 -6.76
CA TRP A 180 18.66 -4.12 -7.90
C TRP A 180 20.16 -3.99 -8.17
N CYS A 181 20.59 -4.35 -9.38
CA CYS A 181 21.97 -4.32 -9.83
C CYS A 181 22.65 -2.97 -9.51
N PRO A 182 23.67 -2.94 -8.63
CA PRO A 182 24.37 -1.71 -8.27
C PRO A 182 25.13 -1.12 -9.45
N THR A 183 25.53 -1.95 -10.41
CA THR A 183 26.22 -1.51 -11.63
C THR A 183 25.24 -0.95 -12.67
N CYS A 184 24.01 -1.47 -12.74
CA CYS A 184 22.96 -0.87 -13.58
C CYS A 184 22.24 0.31 -12.91
N ARG A 185 22.47 0.54 -11.61
CA ARG A 185 22.10 1.79 -10.93
C ARG A 185 23.06 2.88 -11.38
N LEU A 186 22.94 3.25 -12.65
CA LEU A 186 23.82 4.18 -13.33
C LEU A 186 23.54 5.58 -12.80
N THR A 187 24.53 6.19 -12.15
CA THR A 187 24.47 7.59 -11.75
C THR A 187 24.85 8.49 -12.93
N THR A 188 24.58 9.79 -12.82
CA THR A 188 25.10 10.76 -13.79
C THR A 188 26.63 10.73 -13.82
N GLU A 189 27.30 10.40 -12.71
CA GLU A 189 28.76 10.18 -12.67
C GLU A 189 29.17 9.00 -13.56
N ASP A 190 28.44 7.87 -13.52
CA ASP A 190 28.73 6.71 -14.38
C ASP A 190 28.52 7.06 -15.86
N LYS A 191 27.53 7.89 -16.17
CA LYS A 191 27.29 8.42 -17.53
C LYS A 191 28.43 9.33 -17.99
N CYS A 192 28.89 10.25 -17.11
CA CYS A 192 30.06 11.10 -17.40
C CYS A 192 31.30 10.25 -17.67
N ARG A 193 31.53 9.21 -16.85
CA ARG A 193 32.64 8.27 -17.05
C ARG A 193 32.57 7.60 -18.42
N ILE A 194 31.43 7.03 -18.80
CA ILE A 194 31.27 6.36 -20.10
C ILE A 194 31.53 7.35 -21.25
N ILE A 195 30.97 8.55 -21.18
CA ILE A 195 31.19 9.59 -22.20
C ILE A 195 32.68 9.92 -22.32
N ILE A 196 33.38 10.15 -21.21
CA ILE A 196 34.82 10.47 -21.22
C ILE A 196 35.64 9.30 -21.75
N GLN A 197 35.33 8.07 -21.35
CA GLN A 197 36.02 6.87 -21.81
C GLN A 197 35.84 6.66 -23.32
N GLU A 198 34.61 6.80 -23.84
CA GLU A 198 34.32 6.71 -25.28
C GLU A 198 35.07 7.80 -26.05
N LEU A 199 34.99 9.06 -25.59
CA LEU A 199 35.64 10.20 -26.24
C LEU A 199 37.17 10.09 -26.27
N THR A 200 37.80 9.56 -25.20
CA THR A 200 39.26 9.48 -25.06
C THR A 200 39.86 8.13 -25.43
N GLY A 201 39.05 7.07 -25.49
CA GLY A 201 39.52 5.69 -25.65
C GLY A 201 40.28 5.15 -24.44
N GLN A 202 40.26 5.84 -23.31
CA GLN A 202 41.02 5.51 -22.10
C GLN A 202 40.09 5.16 -20.95
N ALA A 203 40.44 4.15 -20.14
CA ALA A 203 39.64 3.75 -18.99
C ALA A 203 39.78 4.75 -17.83
N PHE A 204 38.67 5.09 -17.16
CA PHE A 204 38.65 5.97 -15.99
C PHE A 204 38.19 5.17 -14.77
N ILE A 205 39.06 5.07 -13.75
CA ILE A 205 38.79 4.25 -12.57
C ILE A 205 38.22 5.15 -11.47
N LYS A 206 37.15 4.70 -10.78
CA LYS A 206 36.66 5.34 -9.55
C LYS A 206 37.76 5.22 -8.49
N ASN A 207 38.38 6.33 -8.11
CA ASN A 207 39.60 6.28 -7.30
C ASN A 207 39.45 7.03 -5.97
N LYS A 208 39.59 6.28 -4.88
CA LYS A 208 39.38 6.73 -3.51
C LYS A 208 40.58 7.44 -2.88
N ARG A 209 41.74 7.51 -3.55
CA ARG A 209 43.01 7.84 -2.84
C ARG A 209 43.98 8.77 -3.57
N VAL A 210 43.58 9.38 -4.70
CA VAL A 210 44.46 10.30 -5.44
C VAL A 210 44.72 11.60 -4.67
N ILE A 211 43.70 12.17 -4.03
CA ILE A 211 43.78 13.43 -3.28
C ILE A 211 43.25 13.27 -1.86
N LYS A 212 43.99 12.58 -0.97
CA LYS A 212 43.55 12.35 0.42
C LYS A 212 43.19 13.68 1.14
N PRO A 213 42.05 13.76 1.87
CA PRO A 213 41.09 12.69 2.18
C PRO A 213 39.95 12.50 1.16
N TYR A 214 39.98 13.21 0.02
CA TYR A 214 38.91 13.24 -0.97
C TYR A 214 39.02 12.13 -2.03
N GLU A 215 37.87 11.65 -2.49
CA GLU A 215 37.72 10.74 -3.61
C GLU A 215 37.35 11.52 -4.88
N LEU A 216 37.69 11.00 -6.06
CA LEU A 216 37.32 11.56 -7.37
C LEU A 216 36.38 10.59 -8.10
N ASP A 217 35.40 11.12 -8.84
CA ASP A 217 34.41 10.32 -9.58
C ASP A 217 35.04 9.45 -10.68
N GLY A 218 36.14 9.92 -11.27
CA GLY A 218 37.00 9.07 -12.07
C GLY A 218 38.35 9.71 -12.37
N TYR A 219 39.37 8.85 -12.50
CA TYR A 219 40.75 9.25 -12.76
C TYR A 219 41.42 8.32 -13.77
N ASN A 220 42.23 8.91 -14.65
CA ASN A 220 43.12 8.22 -15.56
C ASN A 220 44.57 8.68 -15.34
N GLU A 221 45.43 7.71 -15.00
CA GLU A 221 46.85 7.93 -14.71
C GLU A 221 47.63 8.43 -15.93
N THR A 222 47.43 7.78 -17.08
CA THR A 222 48.16 8.07 -18.33
C THR A 222 47.94 9.49 -18.83
N LEU A 223 46.69 9.94 -18.80
CA LEU A 223 46.30 11.28 -19.22
C LEU A 223 46.52 12.34 -18.14
N LYS A 224 46.85 11.93 -16.90
CA LYS A 224 46.83 12.79 -15.71
C LYS A 224 45.55 13.63 -15.66
N LEU A 225 44.42 12.97 -15.89
CA LEU A 225 43.11 13.59 -16.04
C LEU A 225 42.11 12.96 -15.07
N ALA A 226 41.36 13.80 -14.37
CA ALA A 226 40.26 13.41 -13.52
C ALA A 226 38.96 14.14 -13.93
N PHE A 227 37.81 13.63 -13.48
CA PHE A 227 36.55 14.35 -13.55
C PHE A 227 35.76 14.23 -12.24
N GLU A 228 34.87 15.19 -12.02
CA GLU A 228 33.92 15.23 -10.91
C GLU A 228 32.57 15.77 -11.41
N TYR A 229 31.46 15.15 -11.01
CA TYR A 229 30.11 15.61 -11.30
C TYR A 229 29.53 16.39 -10.10
N HIS A 230 29.24 17.66 -10.31
CA HIS A 230 28.67 18.53 -9.29
C HIS A 230 27.14 18.56 -9.41
N GLY A 231 26.45 17.80 -8.55
CA GLY A 231 24.99 17.84 -8.41
C GLY A 231 24.46 19.21 -7.91
N ILE A 232 23.14 19.40 -7.94
CA ILE A 232 22.48 20.66 -7.51
C ILE A 232 22.87 21.10 -6.08
N GLN A 233 23.19 20.15 -5.20
CA GLN A 233 23.67 20.42 -3.84
C GLN A 233 25.01 21.19 -3.79
N HIS A 234 25.79 21.19 -4.87
CA HIS A 234 26.99 22.03 -5.01
C HIS A 234 26.67 23.46 -5.42
N TYR A 235 25.40 23.83 -5.62
CA TYR A 235 25.00 25.16 -6.10
C TYR A 235 23.89 25.78 -5.25
N GLN A 236 23.08 24.96 -4.57
CA GLN A 236 21.98 25.41 -3.73
C GLN A 236 21.99 24.73 -2.37
N PHE A 237 21.66 25.51 -1.33
CA PHE A 237 21.42 24.96 -0.01
C PHE A 237 20.07 24.22 0.00
N LEU A 238 20.13 22.90 0.10
CA LEU A 238 18.96 22.03 0.27
C LEU A 238 19.01 21.35 1.64
N GLU A 239 17.97 21.49 2.46
CA GLU A 239 17.88 20.92 3.83
C GLU A 239 18.07 19.40 3.87
N HIS A 240 17.65 18.69 2.81
CA HIS A 240 17.83 17.24 2.72
C HIS A 240 19.31 16.84 2.57
N PHE A 241 20.15 17.72 1.97
CA PHE A 241 21.55 17.45 1.66
C PHE A 241 22.52 18.14 2.63
N HIS A 242 22.08 19.19 3.34
CA HIS A 242 22.92 19.98 4.24
C HIS A 242 22.26 20.10 5.61
N LYS A 243 22.99 19.70 6.67
CA LYS A 243 22.49 19.83 8.05
C LYS A 243 22.55 21.28 8.55
N PHE A 244 23.49 22.07 8.06
CA PHE A 244 23.67 23.48 8.38
C PHE A 244 24.44 24.18 7.24
N TYR A 245 24.35 25.51 7.17
CA TYR A 245 24.85 26.31 6.03
C TYR A 245 26.37 26.18 5.79
N GLY A 246 27.17 25.96 6.84
CA GLY A 246 28.62 25.75 6.72
C GLY A 246 29.01 24.57 5.83
N GLN A 247 28.24 23.47 5.83
CA GLN A 247 28.50 22.32 4.93
C GLN A 247 28.30 22.66 3.45
N PHE A 248 27.42 23.61 3.15
CA PHE A 248 27.24 24.09 1.79
C PHE A 248 28.42 24.97 1.35
N LEU A 249 28.90 25.86 2.22
CA LEU A 249 30.08 26.70 1.95
C LEU A 249 31.34 25.86 1.71
N GLU A 250 31.59 24.83 2.52
CA GLU A 250 32.74 23.92 2.33
C GLU A 250 32.75 23.23 0.95
N ARG A 251 31.56 22.95 0.39
CA ARG A 251 31.42 22.35 -0.96
C ARG A 251 31.67 23.36 -2.09
N GLN A 252 31.55 24.67 -1.83
CA GLN A 252 31.84 25.74 -2.80
C GLN A 252 33.33 26.01 -2.97
N GLU A 253 34.17 25.69 -1.96
CA GLU A 253 35.58 26.10 -1.92
C GLU A 253 36.49 25.43 -2.97
N ARG A 254 35.94 24.68 -3.94
CA ARG A 254 36.64 23.99 -5.06
C ARG A 254 37.97 23.31 -4.64
N LYS A 255 38.05 22.81 -3.40
CA LYS A 255 39.28 22.23 -2.81
C LYS A 255 39.90 21.13 -3.65
N LYS A 256 39.07 20.25 -4.24
CA LYS A 256 39.52 19.16 -5.11
C LYS A 256 40.27 19.68 -6.34
N GLU A 257 39.85 20.81 -6.92
CA GLU A 257 40.50 21.39 -8.09
C GLU A 257 41.89 21.92 -7.75
N ALA A 258 42.01 22.66 -6.65
CA ALA A 258 43.31 23.15 -6.17
C ALA A 258 44.26 21.98 -5.84
N MET A 259 43.76 20.93 -5.18
CA MET A 259 44.55 19.75 -4.83
C MET A 259 45.00 18.96 -6.06
N CYS A 260 44.12 18.75 -7.04
CA CYS A 260 44.48 18.10 -8.31
C CYS A 260 45.55 18.91 -9.05
N ALA A 261 45.40 20.23 -9.13
CA ALA A 261 46.37 21.10 -9.77
C ALA A 261 47.75 21.03 -9.09
N ALA A 262 47.80 20.99 -7.75
CA ALA A 262 49.04 20.89 -6.99
C ALA A 262 49.85 19.61 -7.26
N ILE A 263 49.19 18.53 -7.68
CA ILE A 263 49.83 17.24 -8.03
C ILE A 263 49.88 17.00 -9.54
N GLY A 264 49.65 18.04 -10.36
CA GLY A 264 49.75 17.97 -11.82
C GLY A 264 48.62 17.20 -12.51
N ILE A 265 47.46 17.07 -11.86
CA ILE A 265 46.26 16.43 -12.42
C ILE A 265 45.30 17.50 -12.92
N ARG A 266 44.89 17.39 -14.18
CA ARG A 266 43.83 18.22 -14.76
C ARG A 266 42.47 17.67 -14.30
N LEU A 267 41.59 18.51 -13.76
CA LEU A 267 40.26 18.11 -13.28
C LEU A 267 39.16 18.76 -14.13
N ILE A 268 38.25 17.94 -14.66
CA ILE A 268 37.02 18.39 -15.33
C ILE A 268 35.88 18.38 -14.31
N ALA A 269 35.46 19.56 -13.87
CA ALA A 269 34.26 19.72 -13.05
C ALA A 269 33.01 19.85 -13.94
N ILE A 270 32.14 18.85 -13.92
CA ILE A 270 30.92 18.77 -14.74
C ILE A 270 29.73 19.25 -13.91
N PRO A 271 29.12 20.40 -14.20
CA PRO A 271 27.98 20.90 -13.45
C PRO A 271 26.71 20.11 -13.77
N TYR A 272 25.76 20.03 -12.83
CA TYR A 272 24.47 19.38 -13.08
C TYR A 272 23.70 20.01 -14.24
N THR A 273 23.92 21.31 -14.51
CA THR A 273 23.34 22.04 -15.63
C THR A 273 23.89 21.60 -17.00
N ALA A 274 25.00 20.87 -17.05
CA ALA A 274 25.48 20.26 -18.29
C ALA A 274 24.76 18.93 -18.59
N ALA A 275 23.97 18.40 -17.65
CA ALA A 275 23.35 17.08 -17.73
C ALA A 275 21.83 17.12 -18.00
N HIS A 276 21.28 18.21 -18.56
CA HIS A 276 19.86 18.26 -18.91
C HIS A 276 19.52 17.30 -20.06
N SER A 277 20.44 17.09 -21.01
CA SER A 277 20.33 16.09 -22.06
C SER A 277 21.66 15.39 -22.33
N ASP A 278 21.61 14.26 -23.03
CA ASP A 278 22.78 13.48 -23.43
C ASP A 278 23.69 14.28 -24.34
N ASP A 279 23.10 14.96 -25.33
CA ASP A 279 23.82 15.78 -26.30
C ASP A 279 24.51 16.95 -25.62
N GLU A 280 23.87 17.58 -24.63
CA GLU A 280 24.48 18.66 -23.85
C GLU A 280 25.67 18.17 -23.04
N LEU A 281 25.53 17.02 -22.38
CA LEU A 281 26.59 16.44 -21.57
C LEU A 281 27.78 16.00 -22.41
N ILE A 282 27.52 15.35 -23.56
CA ILE A 282 28.54 14.96 -24.53
C ILE A 282 29.24 16.21 -25.08
N ARG A 283 28.48 17.25 -25.46
CA ARG A 283 29.02 18.51 -25.98
C ARG A 283 29.90 19.21 -24.96
N PHE A 284 29.44 19.35 -23.72
CA PHE A 284 30.17 19.98 -22.62
C PHE A 284 31.49 19.25 -22.35
N THR A 285 31.42 17.92 -22.19
CA THR A 285 32.58 17.08 -21.88
C THR A 285 33.61 17.16 -23.00
N ARG A 286 33.16 17.05 -24.26
CA ARG A 286 34.02 17.15 -25.45
C ARG A 286 34.71 18.51 -25.54
N GLN A 287 34.00 19.61 -25.25
CA GLN A 287 34.59 20.95 -25.29
C GLN A 287 35.68 21.11 -24.22
N HIS A 288 35.45 20.60 -23.00
CA HIS A 288 36.42 20.67 -21.91
C HIS A 288 37.66 19.80 -22.17
N LEU A 289 37.47 18.60 -22.72
CA LEU A 289 38.60 17.75 -23.13
C LEU A 289 39.48 18.46 -24.18
N LYS A 290 38.87 19.14 -25.15
CA LYS A 290 39.60 19.95 -26.15
C LYS A 290 40.34 21.13 -25.52
N LEU A 291 39.70 21.87 -24.61
CA LEU A 291 40.33 22.99 -23.89
C LEU A 291 41.54 22.54 -23.08
N LEU A 292 41.49 21.33 -22.51
CA LEU A 292 42.61 20.75 -21.78
C LEU A 292 43.68 20.13 -22.69
N GLY A 293 43.50 20.10 -24.01
CA GLY A 293 44.44 19.49 -24.95
C GLY A 293 44.48 17.97 -24.88
N VAL A 294 43.40 17.31 -24.47
CA VAL A 294 43.30 15.84 -24.44
C VAL A 294 42.87 15.34 -25.82
N PRO A 295 43.61 14.39 -26.45
CA PRO A 295 43.25 13.86 -27.75
C PRO A 295 41.96 13.05 -27.67
N LEU A 296 41.10 13.21 -28.69
CA LEU A 296 39.83 12.49 -28.80
C LEU A 296 39.93 11.41 -29.88
N VAL A 297 39.46 10.21 -29.57
CA VAL A 297 39.43 9.08 -30.52
C VAL A 297 38.13 9.03 -31.33
N THR A 298 37.07 9.66 -30.84
CA THR A 298 35.77 9.77 -31.51
C THR A 298 35.08 11.09 -31.18
N ASN A 299 34.20 11.53 -32.09
CA ASN A 299 33.29 12.65 -31.87
C ASN A 299 31.84 12.23 -31.61
N LYS A 300 31.55 10.93 -31.71
CA LYS A 300 30.22 10.33 -31.52
C LYS A 300 30.29 9.36 -30.35
N VAL A 301 29.37 9.52 -29.40
CA VAL A 301 29.20 8.63 -28.25
C VAL A 301 27.82 7.99 -28.38
N ASN A 302 27.76 6.66 -28.35
CA ASN A 302 26.49 5.94 -28.36
C ASN A 302 26.12 5.53 -26.93
N LEU A 303 25.06 6.12 -26.39
CA LEU A 303 24.51 5.76 -25.07
C LEU A 303 23.32 4.79 -25.18
N SER A 304 23.01 4.25 -26.37
CA SER A 304 21.89 3.30 -26.53
C SER A 304 22.07 2.08 -25.63
N SER A 305 23.27 1.49 -25.57
CA SER A 305 23.63 0.39 -24.68
C SER A 305 23.57 0.76 -23.19
N PHE A 306 23.83 2.04 -22.85
CA PHE A 306 23.62 2.60 -21.51
C PHE A 306 22.12 2.60 -21.13
N TYR A 307 21.21 2.75 -22.09
CA TYR A 307 19.74 2.73 -21.88
C TYR A 307 19.05 1.40 -22.18
N GLU A 308 19.70 0.48 -22.88
CA GLU A 308 19.12 -0.82 -23.27
C GLU A 308 18.71 -1.67 -22.05
N GLY A 309 19.30 -1.42 -20.87
CA GLY A 309 18.88 -2.02 -19.60
C GLY A 309 17.82 -1.28 -18.80
N LEU A 310 17.37 -0.11 -19.25
CA LEU A 310 16.40 0.73 -18.53
C LEU A 310 14.96 0.45 -18.99
N LYS A 311 14.54 -0.82 -18.90
CA LYS A 311 13.11 -1.24 -19.00
C LYS A 311 12.12 -0.28 -18.30
N PRO A 312 12.45 0.36 -17.16
CA PRO A 312 11.57 1.36 -16.55
C PRO A 312 11.31 2.61 -17.41
N LEU A 313 12.30 3.13 -18.15
CA LEU A 313 12.17 4.32 -19.00
C LEU A 313 11.20 4.09 -20.15
N ASN A 314 11.27 2.92 -20.78
CA ASN A 314 10.31 2.53 -21.82
C ASN A 314 8.89 2.43 -21.25
N LYS A 315 8.72 1.91 -20.02
CA LYS A 315 7.42 1.92 -19.34
C LYS A 315 6.91 3.33 -19.04
N LEU A 316 7.78 4.26 -18.65
CA LEU A 316 7.38 5.66 -18.42
C LEU A 316 6.99 6.37 -19.73
N ARG A 317 7.71 6.11 -20.82
CA ARG A 317 7.38 6.63 -22.16
C ARG A 317 6.03 6.09 -22.64
N GLU A 318 5.77 4.80 -22.43
CA GLU A 318 4.46 4.20 -22.75
C GLU A 318 3.34 4.78 -21.87
N LEU A 319 3.59 4.97 -20.57
CA LEU A 319 2.65 5.62 -19.64
C LEU A 319 2.32 7.05 -20.08
N ALA A 320 3.32 7.82 -20.46
CA ALA A 320 3.11 9.17 -20.98
C ALA A 320 2.26 9.17 -22.25
N ARG A 321 2.54 8.25 -23.17
CA ARG A 321 1.78 8.08 -24.42
C ARG A 321 0.30 7.74 -24.14
N LYS A 322 0.01 6.89 -23.15
CA LYS A 322 -1.37 6.56 -22.72
C LYS A 322 -2.15 7.79 -22.24
N HIS A 323 -1.46 8.78 -21.67
CA HIS A 323 -2.06 10.05 -21.25
C HIS A 323 -1.98 11.16 -22.31
N GLY A 324 -1.59 10.82 -23.55
CA GLY A 324 -1.45 11.78 -24.64
C GLY A 324 -0.32 12.78 -24.37
N GLY A 325 0.85 12.31 -23.98
CA GLY A 325 2.04 13.12 -23.84
C GLY A 325 3.32 12.29 -23.88
N GLU A 326 4.41 12.86 -23.39
CA GLU A 326 5.77 12.34 -23.54
C GLU A 326 6.54 12.39 -22.21
N CYS A 327 7.38 11.38 -21.98
CA CYS A 327 8.35 11.40 -20.91
C CYS A 327 9.68 11.89 -21.49
N LEU A 328 10.13 13.07 -21.06
CA LEU A 328 11.37 13.71 -21.55
C LEU A 328 12.61 13.20 -20.80
N ALA A 329 12.40 12.29 -19.85
CA ALA A 329 13.47 11.74 -19.05
C ALA A 329 14.48 11.02 -19.94
N THR A 330 15.75 11.37 -19.79
CA THR A 330 16.85 10.63 -20.39
C THR A 330 17.33 9.52 -19.46
N SER A 331 17.13 9.62 -18.14
CA SER A 331 17.53 8.59 -17.15
C SER A 331 16.39 8.24 -16.18
N TYR A 332 16.46 7.06 -15.54
CA TYR A 332 15.50 6.62 -14.52
C TYR A 332 16.23 6.13 -13.27
N ILE A 333 15.95 6.77 -12.13
CA ILE A 333 16.58 6.42 -10.84
C ILE A 333 15.68 5.46 -10.05
N ASN A 334 14.43 5.85 -9.79
CA ASN A 334 13.41 5.04 -9.12
C ASN A 334 12.03 5.69 -9.29
N ASN A 335 10.97 5.10 -8.74
CA ASN A 335 9.60 5.60 -8.87
C ASN A 335 9.26 6.80 -7.95
N LYS A 336 10.15 7.20 -7.05
CA LYS A 336 9.99 8.33 -6.12
C LYS A 336 10.80 9.57 -6.52
N THR A 337 11.72 9.44 -7.47
CA THR A 337 12.50 10.57 -7.99
C THR A 337 11.70 11.26 -9.11
N PRO A 338 11.49 12.59 -9.05
CA PRO A 338 10.82 13.33 -10.10
C PRO A 338 11.55 13.21 -11.44
N VAL A 339 10.80 13.07 -12.52
CA VAL A 339 11.30 13.06 -13.90
C VAL A 339 10.48 14.06 -14.75
N PRO A 340 11.03 14.56 -15.87
CA PRO A 340 10.33 15.53 -16.71
C PRO A 340 9.30 14.87 -17.63
N TRP A 341 8.13 15.48 -17.70
CA TRP A 341 6.96 15.06 -18.49
C TRP A 341 6.47 16.22 -19.36
N ARG A 342 5.85 15.90 -20.49
CA ARG A 342 5.17 16.84 -21.38
C ARG A 342 3.79 16.33 -21.76
N CYS A 343 2.76 17.17 -21.79
CA CYS A 343 1.43 16.79 -22.27
C CYS A 343 1.22 17.17 -23.75
N LYS A 344 0.13 16.71 -24.38
CA LYS A 344 -0.24 17.06 -25.77
C LYS A 344 -0.34 18.55 -26.05
N PHE A 345 -0.60 19.38 -25.03
CA PHE A 345 -0.69 20.84 -25.18
C PHE A 345 0.67 21.54 -24.97
N GLY A 346 1.77 20.78 -24.87
CA GLY A 346 3.13 21.33 -24.74
C GLY A 346 3.52 21.74 -23.32
N HIS A 347 2.66 21.58 -22.31
CA HIS A 347 3.04 21.86 -20.93
C HIS A 347 4.07 20.86 -20.43
N GLU A 348 5.17 21.35 -19.86
CA GLU A 348 6.22 20.54 -19.24
C GLU A 348 6.19 20.68 -17.71
N TRP A 349 6.40 19.57 -16.99
CA TRP A 349 6.47 19.55 -15.53
C TRP A 349 7.33 18.40 -15.01
N ASN A 350 7.82 18.52 -13.77
CA ASN A 350 8.54 17.44 -13.08
C ASN A 350 7.62 16.75 -12.07
N ALA A 351 7.49 15.43 -12.16
CA ALA A 351 6.68 14.64 -11.24
C ALA A 351 7.25 13.24 -11.04
N LYS A 352 6.98 12.64 -9.88
CA LYS A 352 7.43 11.27 -9.57
C LYS A 352 6.62 10.27 -10.40
N PRO A 353 7.26 9.22 -10.95
CA PRO A 353 6.55 8.20 -11.74
C PRO A 353 5.35 7.55 -11.04
N ASN A 354 5.37 7.39 -9.71
CA ASN A 354 4.25 6.82 -8.96
C ASN A 354 3.08 7.81 -8.74
N ASP A 355 3.33 9.11 -8.86
CA ASP A 355 2.31 10.16 -8.70
C ASP A 355 1.54 10.40 -10.02
N ILE A 356 2.02 9.82 -11.12
CA ILE A 356 1.38 9.81 -12.45
C ILE A 356 0.28 8.72 -12.48
N THR A 357 -0.74 8.89 -11.65
CA THR A 357 -1.94 8.04 -11.62
C THR A 357 -3.18 8.87 -11.94
N SER A 358 -3.68 8.70 -13.17
CA SER A 358 -4.96 9.08 -13.81
C SER A 358 -5.76 10.35 -13.42
N SER A 359 -5.69 10.91 -12.22
CA SER A 359 -6.49 12.07 -11.81
C SER A 359 -5.76 13.41 -11.91
N GLN A 360 -4.42 13.43 -12.02
CA GLN A 360 -3.62 14.67 -12.11
C GLN A 360 -2.48 14.59 -13.14
N TRP A 361 -2.70 13.94 -14.29
CA TRP A 361 -1.69 13.78 -15.35
C TRP A 361 -0.91 15.09 -15.61
N CYS A 362 -1.59 16.20 -15.86
CA CYS A 362 -0.97 17.51 -16.03
C CYS A 362 -1.72 18.55 -15.19
N GLY A 363 -1.06 19.15 -14.20
CA GLY A 363 -1.67 20.15 -13.31
C GLY A 363 -2.22 21.38 -14.05
N LYS A 364 -1.58 21.79 -15.16
CA LYS A 364 -2.05 22.90 -16.00
C LYS A 364 -3.24 22.53 -16.90
N CYS A 365 -3.44 21.24 -17.16
CA CYS A 365 -4.61 20.73 -17.85
C CYS A 365 -5.74 20.39 -16.86
N ALA A 366 -5.39 20.01 -15.62
CA ALA A 366 -6.32 19.65 -14.56
C ALA A 366 -6.86 20.88 -13.78
N GLY A 367 -6.15 22.01 -13.78
CA GLY A 367 -6.56 23.26 -13.15
C GLY A 367 -6.42 24.46 -14.09
N ASN A 368 -7.57 25.05 -14.44
CA ASN A 368 -7.75 26.37 -15.07
C ASN A 368 -6.76 26.75 -16.19
N GLN A 369 -7.12 26.37 -17.42
CA GLN A 369 -6.88 27.30 -18.52
C GLN A 369 -7.74 28.56 -18.26
N PRO A 370 -7.20 29.78 -18.43
CA PRO A 370 -8.04 30.97 -18.49
C PRO A 370 -9.08 30.75 -19.58
N LEU A 371 -10.36 30.77 -19.21
CA LEU A 371 -11.44 30.68 -20.19
C LEU A 371 -11.26 31.83 -21.18
N THR A 372 -11.44 31.52 -22.46
CA THR A 372 -11.36 32.48 -23.55
C THR A 372 -12.77 32.86 -24.01
N ILE A 373 -12.87 33.92 -24.81
CA ILE A 373 -14.16 34.26 -25.42
C ILE A 373 -14.67 33.16 -26.37
N ALA A 374 -13.76 32.42 -27.03
CA ALA A 374 -14.12 31.28 -27.88
C ALA A 374 -14.81 30.17 -27.07
N ASP A 375 -14.36 29.92 -25.84
CA ASP A 375 -15.01 28.96 -24.94
C ASP A 375 -16.45 29.37 -24.59
N MET A 376 -16.74 30.68 -24.57
CA MET A 376 -18.08 31.21 -24.28
C MET A 376 -19.01 31.04 -25.48
N HIS A 377 -18.50 31.28 -26.69
CA HIS A 377 -19.24 31.01 -27.92
C HIS A 377 -19.59 29.53 -28.06
N GLU A 378 -18.64 28.64 -27.79
CA GLU A 378 -18.88 27.19 -27.81
C GLU A 378 -19.86 26.74 -26.72
N THR A 379 -19.73 27.28 -25.49
CA THR A 379 -20.68 27.00 -24.39
C THR A 379 -22.11 27.40 -24.76
N ALA A 380 -22.29 28.49 -25.50
CA ALA A 380 -23.60 28.91 -25.98
C ALA A 380 -24.13 27.98 -27.08
N ARG A 381 -23.26 27.60 -28.04
CA ARG A 381 -23.60 26.71 -29.15
C ARG A 381 -24.11 25.35 -28.66
N GLN A 382 -23.45 24.77 -27.66
CA GLN A 382 -23.86 23.50 -27.03
C GLN A 382 -25.26 23.53 -26.40
N ARG A 383 -25.81 24.73 -26.18
CA ARG A 383 -27.15 24.95 -25.62
C ARG A 383 -28.11 25.57 -26.62
N ASN A 384 -27.84 25.39 -27.91
CA ASN A 384 -28.60 25.93 -29.03
C ASN A 384 -28.82 27.45 -28.91
N GLY A 385 -27.81 28.19 -28.45
CA GLY A 385 -27.89 29.63 -28.32
C GLY A 385 -26.59 30.31 -28.72
N LEU A 386 -26.52 31.62 -28.45
CA LEU A 386 -25.41 32.48 -28.86
C LEU A 386 -24.86 33.23 -27.64
N CYS A 387 -23.54 33.43 -27.62
CA CYS A 387 -22.91 34.44 -26.78
C CYS A 387 -22.59 35.64 -27.68
N LEU A 388 -23.26 36.76 -27.42
CA LEU A 388 -23.21 37.99 -28.23
C LEU A 388 -22.04 38.92 -27.83
N SER A 389 -21.33 38.59 -26.75
CA SER A 389 -20.12 39.30 -26.34
C SER A 389 -18.91 38.86 -27.19
N ASN A 390 -18.02 39.82 -27.46
CA ASN A 390 -16.80 39.61 -28.25
C ASN A 390 -15.51 39.59 -27.40
N GLU A 391 -15.63 39.86 -26.10
CA GLU A 391 -14.49 39.92 -25.18
C GLU A 391 -14.86 39.27 -23.84
N TYR A 392 -13.91 38.52 -23.25
CA TYR A 392 -14.02 37.93 -21.92
C TYR A 392 -12.72 38.21 -21.15
N ILE A 393 -12.84 38.99 -20.08
CA ILE A 393 -11.69 39.48 -19.32
C ILE A 393 -11.39 38.53 -18.15
N ASN A 394 -12.41 38.15 -17.36
CA ASN A 394 -12.26 37.25 -16.22
C ASN A 394 -13.60 36.61 -15.79
N SER A 395 -13.56 35.77 -14.75
CA SER A 395 -14.73 35.03 -14.24
C SER A 395 -15.89 35.88 -13.69
N GLN A 396 -15.65 37.17 -13.42
CA GLN A 396 -16.66 38.12 -12.96
C GLN A 396 -17.28 38.93 -14.13
N THR A 397 -16.70 38.85 -15.33
CA THR A 397 -17.23 39.51 -16.53
C THR A 397 -18.62 38.97 -16.87
N HIS A 398 -19.60 39.87 -16.95
CA HIS A 398 -20.94 39.53 -17.40
C HIS A 398 -20.98 39.58 -18.93
N LEU A 399 -21.27 38.43 -19.53
CA LEU A 399 -21.42 38.28 -20.98
C LEU A 399 -22.90 38.35 -21.35
N LEU A 400 -23.17 38.77 -22.59
CA LEU A 400 -24.52 38.82 -23.14
C LEU A 400 -24.81 37.49 -23.85
N TRP A 401 -25.85 36.78 -23.40
CA TRP A 401 -26.24 35.47 -23.90
C TRP A 401 -27.62 35.54 -24.57
N GLN A 402 -27.87 34.63 -25.51
CA GLN A 402 -29.15 34.44 -26.18
C GLN A 402 -29.48 32.95 -26.26
N CYS A 403 -30.71 32.55 -25.96
CA CYS A 403 -31.16 31.16 -26.15
C CYS A 403 -31.82 30.95 -27.52
N GLU A 404 -32.10 29.69 -27.87
CA GLU A 404 -32.81 29.29 -29.09
C GLU A 404 -34.13 30.03 -29.32
N GLN A 405 -34.85 30.35 -28.24
CA GLN A 405 -36.13 31.08 -28.29
C GLN A 405 -35.94 32.61 -28.42
N GLY A 406 -34.73 33.07 -28.68
CA GLY A 406 -34.40 34.48 -28.90
C GLY A 406 -34.26 35.34 -27.64
N HIS A 407 -34.52 34.82 -26.44
CA HIS A 407 -34.39 35.59 -25.20
C HIS A 407 -32.94 35.94 -24.90
N THR A 408 -32.67 37.20 -24.57
CA THR A 408 -31.33 37.69 -24.20
C THR A 408 -31.22 37.98 -22.70
N TRP A 409 -30.05 37.74 -22.11
CA TRP A 409 -29.74 38.09 -20.71
C TRP A 409 -28.25 38.27 -20.46
N LYS A 410 -27.89 39.02 -19.41
CA LYS A 410 -26.50 39.15 -18.93
C LYS A 410 -26.23 38.16 -17.81
N ALA A 411 -25.13 37.42 -17.89
CA ALA A 411 -24.70 36.49 -16.85
C ALA A 411 -23.20 36.21 -16.92
N THR A 412 -22.61 35.77 -15.80
CA THR A 412 -21.22 35.31 -15.78
C THR A 412 -21.08 33.96 -16.49
N ALA A 413 -19.87 33.69 -17.00
CA ALA A 413 -19.51 32.39 -17.56
C ALA A 413 -19.75 31.24 -16.57
N SER A 414 -19.48 31.48 -15.29
CA SER A 414 -19.65 30.50 -14.21
C SER A 414 -21.13 30.11 -14.03
N ASP A 415 -22.02 31.10 -13.94
CA ASP A 415 -23.46 30.85 -13.81
C ASP A 415 -24.00 30.03 -14.97
N VAL A 416 -23.63 30.42 -16.19
CA VAL A 416 -24.03 29.71 -17.41
C VAL A 416 -23.50 28.29 -17.41
N ARG A 417 -22.20 28.08 -17.16
CA ARG A 417 -21.59 26.74 -17.15
C ARG A 417 -22.15 25.84 -16.04
N SER A 418 -22.48 26.39 -14.88
CA SER A 418 -23.13 25.67 -13.77
C SER A 418 -24.58 25.24 -14.03
N GLY A 419 -25.15 25.58 -15.19
CA GLY A 419 -26.47 25.13 -15.64
C GLY A 419 -27.56 26.20 -15.57
N ARG A 420 -27.26 27.43 -15.14
CA ARG A 420 -28.19 28.56 -15.15
C ARG A 420 -28.21 29.20 -16.54
N TRP A 421 -28.98 28.59 -17.45
CA TRP A 421 -29.14 29.05 -18.84
C TRP A 421 -30.20 30.16 -18.96
N CYS A 422 -31.35 29.90 -19.61
CA CYS A 422 -32.40 30.90 -19.77
C CYS A 422 -33.47 30.82 -18.67
N LYS A 423 -33.61 31.89 -17.86
CA LYS A 423 -34.64 31.97 -16.80
C LYS A 423 -36.06 31.90 -17.36
N LYS A 424 -36.36 32.59 -18.47
CA LYS A 424 -37.70 32.59 -19.09
C LYS A 424 -38.10 31.18 -19.53
N CYS A 425 -37.23 30.47 -20.24
CA CYS A 425 -37.49 29.08 -20.65
C CYS A 425 -37.58 28.12 -19.46
N SER A 426 -36.72 28.30 -18.45
CA SER A 426 -36.75 27.48 -17.22
C SER A 426 -38.04 27.66 -16.43
N THR A 427 -38.52 28.89 -16.26
CA THR A 427 -39.79 29.19 -15.60
C THR A 427 -40.98 28.60 -16.36
N LYS A 428 -41.01 28.73 -17.70
CA LYS A 428 -42.07 28.14 -18.53
C LYS A 428 -42.13 26.62 -18.36
N ARG A 429 -40.99 25.94 -18.53
CA ARG A 429 -40.88 24.48 -18.35
C ARG A 429 -41.26 24.02 -16.94
N ARG A 430 -40.84 24.76 -15.90
CA ARG A 430 -41.22 24.46 -14.50
C ARG A 430 -42.71 24.67 -14.26
N SER A 431 -43.32 25.68 -14.88
CA SER A 431 -44.77 25.90 -14.80
C SER A 431 -45.55 24.80 -15.49
N GLU A 432 -45.07 24.31 -16.64
CA GLU A 432 -45.68 23.19 -17.38
C GLU A 432 -45.56 21.88 -16.61
N ALA A 433 -44.38 21.58 -16.05
CA ALA A 433 -44.15 20.38 -15.24
C ALA A 433 -44.89 20.38 -13.88
N ARG A 434 -45.40 21.53 -13.42
CA ARG A 434 -46.22 21.66 -12.20
C ARG A 434 -47.72 21.60 -12.48
N LYS A 435 -48.14 21.50 -13.75
CA LYS A 435 -49.55 21.30 -14.06
C LYS A 435 -49.89 19.87 -13.71
N ASP A 436 -50.79 19.72 -12.75
CA ASP A 436 -51.37 18.42 -12.45
C ASP A 436 -52.01 17.82 -13.70
N THR A 437 -52.01 16.49 -13.81
CA THR A 437 -52.66 15.80 -14.93
C THR A 437 -53.98 15.17 -14.52
N ILE A 438 -54.79 14.75 -15.50
CA ILE A 438 -56.05 14.07 -15.19
C ILE A 438 -55.79 12.69 -14.56
N GLU A 439 -54.72 12.00 -14.96
CA GLU A 439 -54.31 10.72 -14.41
C GLU A 439 -54.00 10.83 -12.91
N GLU A 440 -53.34 11.91 -12.48
CA GLU A 440 -53.09 12.21 -11.08
C GLU A 440 -54.40 12.43 -10.29
N MET A 441 -55.44 12.98 -10.92
CA MET A 441 -56.74 13.15 -10.28
C MET A 441 -57.48 11.82 -10.10
N HIS A 442 -57.40 10.91 -11.09
CA HIS A 442 -57.96 9.56 -10.96
C HIS A 442 -57.25 8.76 -9.86
N GLU A 443 -55.91 8.83 -9.77
CA GLU A 443 -55.14 8.20 -8.70
C GLU A 443 -55.51 8.76 -7.32
N LEU A 444 -55.60 10.09 -7.19
CA LEU A 444 -56.00 10.75 -5.95
C LEU A 444 -57.39 10.29 -5.49
N ALA A 445 -58.33 10.10 -6.41
CA ALA A 445 -59.65 9.60 -6.09
C ALA A 445 -59.60 8.15 -5.57
N ARG A 446 -58.81 7.28 -6.22
CA ARG A 446 -58.61 5.88 -5.81
C ARG A 446 -58.02 5.78 -4.41
N GLN A 447 -56.99 6.57 -4.09
CA GLN A 447 -56.39 6.62 -2.75
C GLN A 447 -57.38 7.04 -1.66
N ARG A 448 -58.38 7.85 -2.01
CA ARG A 448 -59.45 8.30 -1.11
C ARG A 448 -60.64 7.33 -1.07
N GLY A 449 -60.51 6.15 -1.67
CA GLY A 449 -61.55 5.13 -1.73
C GLY A 449 -62.73 5.56 -2.61
N GLY A 450 -62.46 6.17 -3.75
CA GLY A 450 -63.45 6.63 -4.72
C GLY A 450 -62.90 6.75 -6.13
N GLU A 451 -63.55 7.53 -6.98
CA GLU A 451 -63.24 7.67 -8.40
C GLU A 451 -63.46 9.10 -8.90
N CYS A 452 -62.64 9.55 -9.84
CA CYS A 452 -62.88 10.78 -10.60
C CYS A 452 -63.53 10.38 -11.92
N LEU A 453 -64.72 10.92 -12.22
CA LEU A 453 -65.54 10.57 -13.39
C LEU A 453 -65.35 11.54 -14.58
N THR A 454 -64.50 12.55 -14.42
CA THR A 454 -64.17 13.49 -15.48
C THR A 454 -62.85 13.08 -16.13
N ASP A 455 -62.80 13.09 -17.47
CA ASP A 455 -61.63 12.66 -18.24
C ASP A 455 -60.77 13.82 -18.77
N VAL A 456 -61.20 15.07 -18.56
CA VAL A 456 -60.50 16.27 -19.03
C VAL A 456 -60.11 17.16 -17.85
N TYR A 457 -58.80 17.36 -17.67
CA TYR A 457 -58.27 18.29 -16.68
C TYR A 457 -57.85 19.61 -17.32
N VAL A 458 -58.52 20.70 -16.93
CA VAL A 458 -58.23 22.04 -17.45
C VAL A 458 -57.26 22.78 -16.53
N ASN A 459 -57.57 22.84 -15.23
CA ASN A 459 -56.74 23.44 -14.18
C ASN A 459 -57.31 23.07 -12.79
N SER A 460 -56.62 23.46 -11.72
CA SER A 460 -56.96 23.09 -10.34
C SER A 460 -58.21 23.79 -9.77
N GLN A 461 -58.77 24.76 -10.51
CA GLN A 461 -59.95 25.55 -10.13
C GLN A 461 -61.23 25.11 -10.86
N THR A 462 -61.11 24.37 -11.96
CA THR A 462 -62.24 23.80 -12.67
C THR A 462 -62.80 22.60 -11.87
N HIS A 463 -64.12 22.52 -11.72
CA HIS A 463 -64.74 21.41 -11.00
C HIS A 463 -64.58 20.10 -11.80
N LEU A 464 -64.18 19.04 -11.10
CA LEU A 464 -64.28 17.66 -11.59
C LEU A 464 -65.41 16.95 -10.84
N ILE A 465 -65.96 15.90 -11.43
CA ILE A 465 -66.97 15.06 -10.80
C ILE A 465 -66.29 13.91 -10.06
N TRP A 466 -66.55 13.78 -8.77
CA TRP A 466 -65.97 12.77 -7.89
C TRP A 466 -67.04 11.84 -7.34
N ARG A 467 -66.71 10.56 -7.18
CA ARG A 467 -67.55 9.54 -6.58
C ARG A 467 -66.84 8.92 -5.39
N CYS A 468 -67.50 8.76 -4.24
CA CYS A 468 -66.92 8.05 -3.09
C CYS A 468 -67.29 6.56 -3.11
N GLY A 469 -66.62 5.75 -2.29
CA GLY A 469 -66.91 4.30 -2.16
C GLY A 469 -68.32 3.96 -1.65
N ARG A 470 -69.12 4.94 -1.22
CA ARG A 470 -70.56 4.77 -0.92
C ARG A 470 -71.47 5.15 -2.10
N GLY A 471 -70.91 5.47 -3.27
CA GLY A 471 -71.64 5.81 -4.48
C GLY A 471 -72.15 7.26 -4.59
N HIS A 472 -71.83 8.15 -3.64
CA HIS A 472 -72.22 9.56 -3.77
C HIS A 472 -71.36 10.27 -4.81
N GLU A 473 -71.97 11.01 -5.72
CA GLU A 473 -71.31 11.84 -6.71
C GLU A 473 -71.44 13.33 -6.37
N TRP A 474 -70.37 14.09 -6.53
CA TRP A 474 -70.40 15.54 -6.32
C TRP A 474 -69.33 16.28 -7.15
N PRO A 475 -69.62 17.52 -7.60
CA PRO A 475 -68.62 18.38 -8.19
C PRO A 475 -67.70 18.95 -7.11
N ALA A 476 -66.39 18.89 -7.32
CA ALA A 476 -65.43 19.58 -6.46
C ALA A 476 -64.17 20.00 -7.23
N LYS A 477 -63.57 21.11 -6.78
CA LYS A 477 -62.29 21.56 -7.30
C LYS A 477 -61.16 20.60 -6.90
N PRO A 478 -60.29 20.17 -7.83
CA PRO A 478 -59.11 19.36 -7.57
C PRO A 478 -58.27 19.84 -6.39
N ASN A 479 -58.03 21.16 -6.28
CA ASN A 479 -57.24 21.71 -5.19
C ASN A 479 -57.88 21.50 -3.81
N ASN A 480 -59.22 21.52 -3.73
CA ASN A 480 -59.93 21.26 -2.47
C ASN A 480 -59.83 19.79 -2.07
N ILE A 481 -59.88 18.89 -3.05
CA ILE A 481 -59.67 17.46 -2.82
C ILE A 481 -58.24 17.19 -2.37
N LYS A 482 -57.23 17.78 -3.02
CA LYS A 482 -55.83 17.69 -2.58
C LYS A 482 -55.65 18.18 -1.14
N ASN A 483 -56.27 19.30 -0.79
CA ASN A 483 -56.23 19.90 0.55
C ASN A 483 -57.08 19.18 1.61
N GLY A 484 -57.56 17.97 1.33
CA GLY A 484 -58.18 17.07 2.32
C GLY A 484 -59.70 17.13 2.39
N THR A 485 -60.37 17.91 1.54
CA THR A 485 -61.83 17.84 1.40
C THR A 485 -62.22 16.57 0.65
N TRP A 486 -63.32 15.92 1.06
CA TRP A 486 -63.85 14.74 0.38
C TRP A 486 -65.38 14.80 0.34
N CYS A 487 -66.05 13.63 0.31
CA CYS A 487 -67.49 13.53 0.16
C CYS A 487 -68.27 14.30 1.24
N PRO A 488 -69.02 15.35 0.88
CA PRO A 488 -69.78 16.15 1.85
C PRO A 488 -70.91 15.34 2.50
N ARG A 489 -71.53 14.43 1.75
CA ARG A 489 -72.59 13.54 2.27
C ARG A 489 -72.05 12.54 3.30
N CYS A 490 -70.84 12.00 3.10
CA CYS A 490 -70.21 11.13 4.09
C CYS A 490 -69.72 11.91 5.33
N LYS A 491 -69.27 13.16 5.15
CA LYS A 491 -68.87 14.03 6.26
C LYS A 491 -70.06 14.38 7.17
N ASN A 492 -71.24 14.64 6.60
CA ASN A 492 -72.43 15.04 7.34
C ASN A 492 -73.19 13.88 8.02
N ARG A 493 -72.81 12.61 7.77
CA ARG A 493 -73.39 11.42 8.43
C ARG A 493 -72.56 10.89 9.63
N LYS A 494 -71.54 11.64 10.09
CA LYS A 494 -70.78 11.33 11.32
C LYS A 494 -71.41 11.94 12.60
N LYS A 495 -72.73 12.11 12.64
CA LYS A 495 -73.48 12.42 13.86
C LYS A 495 -74.30 11.20 14.26
#